data_AF-A0A5N8W009-F1
#
_entry.id   AF-A0A5N8W009-F1
#
_cell.length_a   1.000
_cell.length_b   1.000
_cell.length_c   1.000
_cell.angle_alpha   90.00
_cell.angle_beta   90.00
_cell.angle_gamma   90.00
#
_symmetry.space_group_name_H-M   'P 1'
#
loop_
_entity.id
_entity.type
_entity.pdbx_description
1 polymer ?
#
loop_
_entity_poly.entity_id
_entity_poly.type
_entity_poly.pdbx_seq_one_letter_code
_entity_poly.pdbx_strand_id
1 'polypeptide(L)'
;MQDSARMWITAVPPFGPDDAGVLLAVDVTSGDPGERMVSMLLNRGHEGAEGVFHLLPFDLSARYRRNGDRLAVSVTASREILAHDLADRPDDLGEHLAGLPHDAGDDDRVTLLCREIATDFVPAERDGAKQAVLLIDHVGPASLGELFSRFGEGEASIAVLHAD
;
A
#
# COMPACT_ATOMS: atom_id res chain seq x y z
N MET A 1 15.52 5.37 -12.05
CA MET A 1 15.56 6.63 -11.27
C MET A 1 14.21 7.31 -11.41
N GLN A 2 13.29 7.06 -10.47
CA GLN A 2 12.10 7.83 -10.06
C GLN A 2 11.14 6.89 -9.27
N ASP A 3 11.63 6.21 -8.23
CA ASP A 3 10.77 5.49 -7.27
C ASP A 3 10.07 6.44 -6.28
N SER A 4 10.39 7.74 -6.36
CA SER A 4 9.85 8.79 -5.49
C SER A 4 8.53 9.40 -6.01
N ALA A 5 7.96 8.92 -7.13
CA ALA A 5 6.79 9.54 -7.76
C ALA A 5 5.43 9.01 -7.27
N ARG A 6 5.39 8.03 -6.35
CA ARG A 6 4.15 7.34 -5.93
C ARG A 6 3.97 7.22 -4.42
N MET A 7 4.67 8.05 -3.65
CA MET A 7 4.56 8.15 -2.20
C MET A 7 4.51 9.62 -1.81
N TRP A 8 3.55 10.00 -0.97
CA TRP A 8 3.38 11.37 -0.50
C TRP A 8 3.14 11.41 1.01
N ILE A 9 3.60 12.49 1.65
CA ILE A 9 3.19 12.89 2.99
C ILE A 9 2.19 14.02 2.81
N THR A 10 0.92 13.77 3.14
CA THR A 10 -0.16 14.73 2.87
C THR A 10 -1.30 14.54 3.86
N ALA A 11 -2.14 15.56 4.04
CA ALA A 11 -3.45 15.38 4.65
C ALA A 11 -4.29 14.48 3.74
N VAL A 12 -4.88 13.44 4.31
CA VAL A 12 -5.69 12.44 3.60
C VAL A 12 -6.83 11.99 4.49
N PRO A 13 -8.07 11.87 3.97
CA PRO A 13 -9.09 11.07 4.62
C PRO A 13 -8.51 9.64 4.80
N PRO A 14 -8.57 9.03 6.00
CA PRO A 14 -9.44 9.35 7.13
C PRO A 14 -8.79 10.15 8.27
N PHE A 15 -7.52 10.58 8.15
CA PHE A 15 -6.81 11.24 9.26
C PHE A 15 -7.34 12.65 9.57
N GLY A 16 -8.06 13.27 8.64
CA GLY A 16 -8.61 14.61 8.79
C GLY A 16 -7.74 15.67 8.11
N PRO A 17 -8.23 16.91 7.99
CA PRO A 17 -7.55 17.97 7.23
C PRO A 17 -6.25 18.46 7.87
N ASP A 18 -6.11 18.28 9.19
CA ASP A 18 -4.96 18.77 9.96
C ASP A 18 -3.90 17.70 10.25
N ASP A 19 -4.22 16.41 10.04
CA ASP A 19 -3.31 15.30 10.28
C ASP A 19 -2.74 14.79 8.94
N ALA A 20 -1.43 14.92 8.77
CA ALA A 20 -0.71 14.34 7.65
C ALA A 20 -0.49 12.83 7.86
N GLY A 21 -0.59 12.06 6.78
CA GLY A 21 -0.26 10.64 6.75
C GLY A 21 0.48 10.26 5.48
N VAL A 22 0.89 8.99 5.40
CA VAL A 22 1.52 8.46 4.20
C VAL A 22 0.48 7.92 3.24
N LEU A 23 0.52 8.40 2.00
CA LEU A 23 -0.26 7.90 0.88
C LEU A 23 0.66 7.25 -0.15
N LEU A 24 0.37 6.01 -0.53
CA LEU A 24 1.00 5.31 -1.65
C LEU A 24 -0.01 5.14 -2.78
N ALA A 25 0.43 5.36 -4.01
CA ALA A 25 -0.40 5.08 -5.19
C ALA A 25 -0.08 3.71 -5.78
N VAL A 26 -1.13 2.98 -6.17
CA VAL A 26 -1.06 1.68 -6.82
C VAL A 26 -1.74 1.77 -8.18
N ASP A 27 -0.95 1.59 -9.24
CA ASP A 27 -1.47 1.58 -10.60
C ASP A 27 -2.00 0.18 -10.93
N VAL A 28 -3.31 0.03 -11.05
CA VAL A 28 -3.95 -1.27 -11.31
C VAL A 28 -3.68 -1.79 -12.73
N THR A 29 -3.12 -0.96 -13.60
CA THR A 29 -2.71 -1.33 -14.96
C THR A 29 -1.21 -1.58 -15.10
N SER A 30 -0.49 -1.50 -13.98
CA SER A 30 0.95 -1.70 -13.95
C SER A 30 1.37 -3.10 -14.38
N GLY A 31 2.47 -3.17 -15.11
CA GLY A 31 3.15 -4.43 -15.40
C GLY A 31 3.96 -4.98 -14.22
N ASP A 32 4.09 -4.20 -13.12
CA ASP A 32 4.80 -4.63 -11.92
C ASP A 32 4.04 -5.75 -11.19
N PRO A 33 4.64 -6.94 -10.96
CA PRO A 33 3.97 -8.03 -10.29
C PRO A 33 3.53 -7.69 -8.86
N GLY A 34 4.29 -6.86 -8.15
CA GLY A 34 3.96 -6.40 -6.80
C GLY A 34 2.70 -5.53 -6.80
N GLU A 35 2.60 -4.56 -7.70
CA GLU A 35 1.40 -3.70 -7.85
C GLU A 35 0.18 -4.54 -8.28
N ARG A 36 0.36 -5.53 -9.16
CA ARG A 36 -0.70 -6.48 -9.54
C ARG A 36 -1.18 -7.33 -8.35
N MET A 37 -0.26 -7.83 -7.52
CA MET A 37 -0.61 -8.60 -6.31
C MET A 37 -1.30 -7.72 -5.25
N VAL A 38 -0.86 -6.48 -5.07
CA VAL A 38 -1.55 -5.51 -4.20
C VAL A 38 -2.97 -5.24 -4.72
N SER A 39 -3.12 -4.94 -6.01
CA SER A 39 -4.42 -4.71 -6.64
C SER A 39 -5.38 -5.89 -6.48
N MET A 40 -4.88 -7.12 -6.61
CA MET A 40 -5.66 -8.33 -6.34
C MET A 40 -6.18 -8.34 -4.90
N LEU A 41 -5.30 -8.11 -3.92
CA LEU A 41 -5.64 -8.15 -2.49
C LEU A 41 -6.54 -7.00 -2.04
N LEU A 42 -6.51 -5.84 -2.72
CA LEU A 42 -7.43 -4.73 -2.45
C LEU A 42 -8.91 -5.13 -2.59
N ASN A 43 -9.23 -6.09 -3.49
CA ASN A 43 -10.59 -6.61 -3.65
C ASN A 43 -11.09 -7.43 -2.44
N ARG A 44 -10.23 -7.73 -1.46
CA ARG A 44 -10.61 -8.43 -0.21
C ARG A 44 -11.07 -7.45 0.88
N GLY A 45 -10.93 -6.15 0.65
CA GLY A 45 -11.30 -5.12 1.63
C GLY A 45 -12.80 -5.08 1.89
N HIS A 46 -13.18 -4.78 3.12
CA HIS A 46 -14.56 -4.46 3.46
C HIS A 46 -14.78 -2.95 3.31
N GLU A 47 -15.84 -2.57 2.59
CA GLU A 47 -16.24 -1.17 2.44
C GLU A 47 -16.58 -0.56 3.80
N GLY A 48 -15.94 0.57 4.11
CA GLY A 48 -16.16 1.38 5.31
C GLY A 48 -16.97 2.63 4.99
N ALA A 49 -16.33 3.80 5.07
CA ALA A 49 -16.90 5.03 4.52
C ALA A 49 -16.86 5.00 2.98
N GLU A 50 -17.64 5.86 2.31
CA GLU A 50 -17.75 5.90 0.84
C GLU A 50 -16.36 5.93 0.16
N GLY A 51 -16.03 4.85 -0.57
CA GLY A 51 -14.75 4.67 -1.28
C GLY A 51 -13.55 4.25 -0.41
N VAL A 52 -13.72 4.08 0.90
CA VAL A 52 -12.65 3.68 1.84
C VAL A 52 -12.82 2.22 2.26
N PHE A 53 -11.78 1.42 2.08
CA PHE A 53 -11.76 0.00 2.38
C PHE A 53 -10.82 -0.32 3.55
N HIS A 54 -11.27 -1.22 4.41
CA HIS A 54 -10.46 -1.76 5.50
C HIS A 54 -10.06 -3.19 5.17
N LEU A 55 -8.75 -3.44 5.19
CA LEU A 55 -8.18 -4.77 5.05
C LEU A 55 -7.75 -5.30 6.42
N LEU A 56 -7.82 -6.61 6.58
CA LEU A 56 -7.23 -7.24 7.76
C LEU A 56 -5.70 -7.13 7.65
N PRO A 57 -4.98 -6.90 8.77
CA PRO A 57 -3.52 -6.82 8.75
C PRO A 57 -2.84 -8.04 8.12
N PHE A 58 -3.50 -9.20 8.23
CA PHE A 58 -2.99 -10.44 7.67
C PHE A 58 -3.00 -10.46 6.13
N ASP A 59 -3.98 -9.82 5.49
CA ASP A 59 -4.07 -9.71 4.02
C ASP A 59 -2.99 -8.76 3.48
N LEU A 60 -3.01 -7.50 3.94
CA LEU A 60 -2.03 -6.47 3.60
C LEU A 60 -1.67 -5.66 4.85
N SER A 61 -0.39 -5.41 5.01
CA SER A 61 0.15 -4.52 6.05
C SER A 61 1.26 -3.66 5.48
N ALA A 62 1.51 -2.53 6.12
CA ALA A 62 2.64 -1.67 5.81
C ALA A 62 3.69 -1.73 6.92
N ARG A 63 4.93 -1.44 6.57
CA ARG A 63 6.01 -1.25 7.53
C ARG A 63 6.77 0.02 7.23
N TYR A 64 6.98 0.83 8.27
CA TYR A 64 7.87 1.97 8.20
C TYR A 64 9.29 1.58 8.55
N ARG A 65 10.24 2.04 7.73
CA ARG A 65 11.66 1.98 8.03
C ARG A 65 12.26 3.37 7.85
N ARG A 66 12.90 3.87 8.90
CA ARG A 66 13.56 5.17 8.86
C ARG A 66 15.07 4.99 8.84
N ASN A 67 15.73 5.67 7.92
CA ASN A 67 17.18 5.74 7.86
C ASN A 67 17.61 7.19 7.65
N GLY A 68 18.01 7.85 8.75
CA GLY A 68 18.33 9.28 8.73
C GLY A 68 17.13 10.14 8.32
N ASP A 69 17.28 10.83 7.20
CA ASP A 69 16.28 11.72 6.58
C ASP A 69 15.37 11.02 5.57
N ARG A 70 15.44 9.69 5.48
CA ARG A 70 14.61 8.90 4.55
C ARG A 70 13.61 8.04 5.29
N LEU A 71 12.37 8.08 4.77
CA LEU A 71 11.30 7.19 5.16
C LEU A 71 11.04 6.21 4.03
N ALA A 72 11.25 4.93 4.29
CA ALA A 72 10.84 3.84 3.43
C ALA A 72 9.56 3.19 3.97
N VAL A 73 8.66 2.84 3.06
CA VAL A 73 7.42 2.13 3.36
C VAL A 73 7.36 0.89 2.51
N SER A 74 7.27 -0.25 3.18
CA SER A 74 7.12 -1.56 2.54
C SER A 74 5.68 -2.04 2.69
N VAL A 75 5.04 -2.41 1.60
CA VAL A 75 3.75 -3.10 1.60
C VAL A 75 4.02 -4.59 1.59
N THR A 76 3.47 -5.30 2.57
CA THR A 76 3.70 -6.73 2.78
C THR A 76 2.39 -7.48 2.80
N ALA A 77 2.45 -8.76 2.44
CA ALA A 77 1.32 -9.68 2.49
C ALA A 77 1.77 -11.06 2.98
N SER A 78 0.81 -11.85 3.49
CA SER A 78 1.06 -13.25 3.80
C SER A 78 1.40 -14.03 2.53
N ARG A 79 2.52 -14.74 2.55
CA ARG A 79 2.94 -15.60 1.43
C ARG A 79 1.95 -16.74 1.21
N GLU A 80 1.38 -17.29 2.28
CA GLU A 80 0.41 -18.37 2.21
C GLU A 80 -0.89 -17.93 1.54
N ILE A 81 -1.43 -16.76 1.92
CA ILE A 81 -2.63 -16.20 1.29
C ILE A 81 -2.39 -15.92 -0.19
N LEU A 82 -1.24 -15.32 -0.52
CA LEU A 82 -0.87 -15.09 -1.93
C LEU A 82 -0.77 -16.41 -2.69
N ALA A 83 -0.11 -17.42 -2.14
CA ALA A 83 0.00 -18.72 -2.80
C ALA A 83 -1.37 -19.37 -3.04
N HIS A 84 -2.29 -19.26 -2.07
CA HIS A 84 -3.66 -19.75 -2.20
C HIS A 84 -4.43 -19.01 -3.30
N ASP A 85 -4.44 -17.67 -3.27
CA ASP A 85 -5.19 -16.84 -4.22
C ASP A 85 -4.62 -16.90 -5.66
N LEU A 86 -3.32 -17.20 -5.79
CA LEU A 86 -2.64 -17.35 -7.09
C LEU A 86 -2.74 -18.78 -7.67
N ALA A 87 -3.08 -19.79 -6.87
CA ALA A 87 -3.03 -21.21 -7.29
C ALA A 87 -3.93 -21.52 -8.50
N ASP A 88 -5.09 -20.89 -8.56
CA ASP A 88 -6.09 -21.10 -9.63
C ASP A 88 -6.03 -20.03 -10.73
N ARG A 89 -5.08 -19.09 -10.65
CA ARG A 89 -4.98 -18.02 -11.64
C ARG A 89 -4.23 -18.51 -12.89
N PRO A 90 -4.75 -18.19 -14.09
CA PRO A 90 -4.08 -18.55 -15.34
C PRO A 90 -2.90 -17.62 -15.69
N ASP A 91 -2.63 -16.59 -14.87
CA ASP A 91 -1.53 -15.65 -15.08
C ASP A 91 -0.22 -16.13 -14.44
N ASP A 92 0.88 -15.50 -14.85
CA ASP A 92 2.25 -15.80 -14.44
C ASP A 92 2.63 -15.25 -13.04
N LEU A 93 1.67 -14.66 -12.32
CA LEU A 93 1.92 -14.04 -11.02
C LEU A 93 2.41 -15.06 -9.97
N GLY A 94 1.97 -16.31 -10.05
CA GLY A 94 2.45 -17.38 -9.17
C GLY A 94 3.96 -17.62 -9.26
N GLU A 95 4.55 -17.45 -10.45
CA GLU A 95 5.99 -17.61 -10.65
C GLU A 95 6.78 -16.47 -9.98
N HIS A 96 6.22 -15.26 -9.96
CA HIS A 96 6.83 -14.10 -9.33
C HIS A 96 6.86 -14.19 -7.80
N LEU A 97 5.89 -14.89 -7.18
CA LEU A 97 5.82 -15.03 -5.72
C LEU A 97 7.10 -15.62 -5.12
N ALA A 98 7.72 -16.59 -5.80
CA ALA A 98 8.94 -17.24 -5.32
C ALA A 98 10.16 -16.30 -5.30
N GLY A 99 10.15 -15.26 -6.13
CA GLY A 99 11.24 -14.27 -6.23
C GLY A 99 11.06 -13.05 -5.33
N LEU A 100 9.94 -12.93 -4.63
CA LEU A 100 9.70 -11.79 -3.74
C LEU A 100 10.58 -11.87 -2.49
N PRO A 101 11.14 -10.73 -2.03
CA PRO A 101 11.90 -10.69 -0.81
C PRO A 101 10.99 -10.93 0.40
N HIS A 102 11.49 -11.73 1.35
CA HIS A 102 10.84 -11.87 2.65
C HIS A 102 10.84 -10.53 3.41
N ASP A 103 9.79 -10.32 4.19
CA ASP A 103 9.77 -9.20 5.12
C ASP A 103 10.78 -9.43 6.26
N ALA A 104 11.54 -8.40 6.62
CA ALA A 104 12.65 -8.53 7.56
C ALA A 104 12.24 -8.76 9.02
N GLY A 105 10.94 -8.72 9.33
CA GLY A 105 10.41 -8.85 10.69
C GLY A 105 9.36 -9.95 10.81
N ASP A 106 9.03 -10.61 9.70
CA ASP A 106 8.10 -11.72 9.63
C ASP A 106 8.42 -12.56 8.39
N ASP A 107 9.07 -13.70 8.59
CA ASP A 107 9.50 -14.60 7.51
C ASP A 107 8.33 -15.20 6.73
N ASP A 108 7.12 -15.23 7.32
CA ASP A 108 5.90 -15.72 6.67
C ASP A 108 5.30 -14.68 5.70
N ARG A 109 5.82 -13.46 5.72
CA ARG A 109 5.39 -12.35 4.86
C ARG A 109 6.43 -12.06 3.78
N VAL A 110 5.92 -11.60 2.63
CA VAL A 110 6.73 -11.11 1.52
C VAL A 110 6.47 -9.64 1.28
N THR A 111 7.49 -8.91 0.85
CA THR A 111 7.38 -7.50 0.46
C THR A 111 6.95 -7.41 -0.99
N LEU A 112 5.77 -6.80 -1.22
CA LEU A 112 5.20 -6.56 -2.54
C LEU A 112 5.71 -5.27 -3.15
N LEU A 113 5.72 -4.19 -2.37
CA LEU A 113 6.17 -2.87 -2.79
C LEU A 113 7.10 -2.27 -1.76
N CYS A 114 8.07 -1.48 -2.21
CA CYS A 114 8.89 -0.65 -1.34
C CYS A 114 9.06 0.72 -1.98
N ARG A 115 8.59 1.77 -1.31
CA ARG A 115 8.73 3.16 -1.76
C ARG A 115 9.49 3.97 -0.71
N GLU A 116 10.27 4.93 -1.17
CA GLU A 116 11.13 5.72 -0.28
C GLU A 116 11.16 7.19 -0.69
N ILE A 117 11.06 8.08 0.30
CA ILE A 117 11.12 9.53 0.13
C ILE A 117 12.02 10.16 1.19
N ALA A 118 12.68 11.26 0.84
CA ALA A 118 13.38 12.10 1.80
C ALA A 118 12.36 12.99 2.53
N THR A 119 12.30 12.89 3.86
CA THR A 119 11.34 13.61 4.70
C THR A 119 11.75 13.60 6.16
N ASP A 120 11.46 14.68 6.88
CA ASP A 120 11.53 14.76 8.34
C ASP A 120 10.27 14.22 9.04
N PHE A 121 9.23 13.84 8.29
CA PHE A 121 7.99 13.28 8.83
C PHE A 121 8.23 12.01 9.63
N VAL A 122 7.74 11.98 10.87
CA VAL A 122 7.79 10.80 11.75
C VAL A 122 6.36 10.29 11.93
N PRO A 123 6.03 9.04 11.52
CA PRO A 123 4.70 8.47 11.75
C PRO A 123 4.35 8.52 13.23
N ALA A 124 3.15 9.03 13.54
CA ALA A 124 2.68 9.08 14.92
C ALA A 124 2.44 7.68 15.48
N GLU A 125 2.66 7.48 16.78
CA GLU A 125 2.26 6.26 17.49
C GLU A 125 1.03 6.56 18.37
N ARG A 126 -0.02 5.76 18.25
CA ARG A 126 -1.23 5.85 19.08
C ARG A 126 -1.58 4.43 19.55
N ASP A 127 -1.81 4.28 20.86
CA ASP A 127 -2.16 2.99 21.50
C ASP A 127 -1.21 1.82 21.18
N GLY A 128 0.08 2.13 20.97
CA GLY A 128 1.11 1.12 20.68
C GLY A 128 1.19 0.68 19.21
N ALA A 129 0.38 1.26 18.32
CA ALA A 129 0.46 1.06 16.88
C ALA A 129 0.94 2.32 16.17
N LYS A 130 1.66 2.16 15.05
CA LYS A 130 2.02 3.29 14.20
C LYS A 130 0.81 3.75 13.39
N GLN A 131 0.82 5.02 13.02
CA GLN A 131 -0.16 5.61 12.13
C GLN A 131 -0.26 4.81 10.83
N ALA A 132 -1.48 4.43 10.47
CA ALA A 132 -1.74 3.65 9.26
C ALA A 132 -1.15 4.27 7.99
N VAL A 133 -0.86 3.41 7.01
CA VAL A 133 -0.51 3.82 5.64
C VAL A 133 -1.75 3.72 4.77
N LEU A 134 -1.97 4.69 3.89
CA LEU A 134 -3.06 4.65 2.93
C LEU A 134 -2.55 4.20 1.56
N LEU A 135 -3.29 3.33 0.92
CA LEU A 135 -3.15 3.02 -0.50
C LEU A 135 -4.28 3.70 -1.27
N ILE A 136 -3.98 4.33 -2.40
CA ILE A 136 -4.99 4.74 -3.38
C ILE A 136 -4.76 4.01 -4.69
N ASP A 137 -5.78 3.30 -5.18
CA ASP A 137 -5.70 2.61 -6.45
C ASP A 137 -6.14 3.52 -7.60
N HIS A 138 -5.51 3.37 -8.76
CA HIS A 138 -5.81 4.19 -9.92
C HIS A 138 -5.42 3.52 -11.23
N VAL A 139 -6.02 3.97 -12.34
CA VAL A 139 -5.68 3.52 -13.69
C VAL A 139 -4.62 4.42 -14.33
N GLY A 140 -3.48 3.85 -14.72
CA GLY A 140 -2.41 4.53 -15.46
C GLY A 140 -1.71 5.64 -14.66
N PRO A 141 -0.75 6.37 -15.23
CA PRO A 141 -0.03 7.41 -14.48
C PRO A 141 -0.98 8.52 -14.01
N ALA A 142 -0.84 8.93 -12.73
CA ALA A 142 -1.61 10.01 -12.13
C ALA A 142 -0.76 10.82 -11.14
N SER A 143 -0.97 12.13 -11.10
CA SER A 143 -0.47 13.03 -10.08
C SER A 143 -1.33 13.00 -8.81
N LEU A 144 -0.80 13.51 -7.69
CA LEU A 144 -1.55 13.55 -6.42
C LEU A 144 -2.91 14.26 -6.54
N GLY A 145 -2.98 15.36 -7.30
CA GLY A 145 -4.24 16.07 -7.53
C GLY A 145 -5.26 15.22 -8.30
N GLU A 146 -4.80 14.54 -9.35
CA GLU A 146 -5.64 13.64 -10.15
C GLU A 146 -6.13 12.43 -9.34
N LEU A 147 -5.30 11.89 -8.44
CA LEU A 147 -5.70 10.80 -7.55
C LEU A 147 -6.87 11.22 -6.65
N PHE A 148 -6.81 12.41 -6.03
CA PHE A 148 -7.91 12.90 -5.21
C PHE A 148 -9.15 13.27 -6.01
N SER A 149 -8.99 13.81 -7.21
CA SER A 149 -10.13 14.05 -8.12
C SER A 149 -10.85 12.73 -8.42
N ARG A 150 -10.11 11.69 -8.81
CA ARG A 150 -10.68 10.37 -9.11
C ARG A 150 -11.35 9.74 -7.88
N PHE A 151 -10.76 9.89 -6.70
CA PHE A 151 -11.39 9.42 -5.47
C PHE A 151 -12.73 10.13 -5.22
N GLY A 152 -12.76 11.46 -5.38
CA GLY A 152 -14.00 12.24 -5.24
C GLY A 152 -15.06 11.92 -6.30
N GLU A 153 -14.65 11.44 -7.48
CA GLU A 153 -15.53 11.00 -8.56
C GLU A 153 -15.95 9.52 -8.43
N GLY A 154 -15.44 8.79 -7.43
CA GLY A 154 -15.70 7.36 -7.24
C GLY A 154 -14.95 6.45 -8.23
N GLU A 155 -13.95 6.98 -8.93
CA GLU A 155 -13.10 6.27 -9.90
C GLU A 155 -11.82 5.68 -9.27
N ALA A 156 -11.56 6.01 -8.00
CA ALA A 156 -10.48 5.47 -7.20
C ALA A 156 -10.99 5.16 -5.79
N SER A 157 -10.32 4.23 -5.12
CA SER A 157 -10.61 3.83 -3.75
C SER A 157 -9.38 4.01 -2.85
N ILE A 158 -9.62 4.19 -1.56
CA ILE A 158 -8.55 4.26 -0.56
C ILE A 158 -8.63 3.02 0.34
N ALA A 159 -7.54 2.28 0.47
CA ALA A 159 -7.42 1.24 1.48
C ALA A 159 -6.55 1.69 2.65
N VAL A 160 -7.00 1.39 3.86
CA VAL A 160 -6.27 1.66 5.10
C VAL A 160 -5.47 0.43 5.52
N LEU A 161 -4.15 0.53 5.55
CA LEU A 161 -3.25 -0.54 5.98
C LEU A 161 -2.77 -0.32 7.41
N HIS A 162 -2.82 -1.39 8.20
CA HIS A 162 -2.11 -1.44 9.48
C HIS A 162 -0.61 -1.23 9.25
N ALA A 163 0.04 -0.50 10.16
CA ALA A 163 1.45 -0.17 10.02
C ALA A 163 2.27 -0.54 11.26
N ASP A 164 3.41 -1.18 11.01
CA ASP A 164 4.42 -1.57 12.01
C ASP A 164 5.73 -0.79 11.90
#